data_AF-A0A8X6FPG9-F1
#
_entry.id   AF-A0A8X6FPG9-F1
#
_cell.length_a   1.000
_cell.length_b   1.000
_cell.length_c   1.000
_cell.angle_alpha   90.00
_cell.angle_beta   90.00
_cell.angle_gamma   90.00
#
_symmetry.space_group_name_H-M   'P 1'
#
loop_
_entity.id
_entity.type
_entity.pdbx_description
1 polymer ?
#
loop_
_entity_poly.entity_id
_entity_poly.type
_entity_poly.pdbx_seq_one_letter_code
_entity_poly.pdbx_strand_id
1 'polypeptide(L)'
;MLAEIKLFMLRSLLKYSKAVAKILPDYDPDLITPIMIVGDSNVNDTQNRPLPVFMVGEFNLSCIETSTTTLGNTCIDLTFTRISMYPVCHFCYTYL
;
A
#
# COMPACT_ATOMS: atom_id res chain seq x y z
N MET A 1 -5.94 -14.80 -3.35
CA MET A 1 -6.17 -13.39 -3.01
C MET A 1 -4.91 -12.65 -2.55
N LEU A 2 -4.38 -12.86 -1.34
CA LEU A 2 -3.23 -12.07 -0.84
C LEU A 2 -1.95 -12.17 -1.71
N ALA A 3 -1.62 -13.36 -2.21
CA ALA A 3 -0.47 -13.56 -3.11
C ALA A 3 -0.67 -12.87 -4.47
N GLU A 4 -1.89 -12.84 -4.99
CA GLU A 4 -2.23 -12.19 -6.26
C GLU A 4 -2.13 -10.67 -6.14
N ILE A 5 -2.61 -10.10 -5.02
CA ILE A 5 -2.48 -8.67 -4.72
C ILE A 5 -1.00 -8.29 -4.61
N LYS A 6 -0.17 -9.08 -3.92
CA LYS A 6 1.28 -8.82 -3.83
C LYS A 6 1.95 -8.85 -5.19
N LEU A 7 1.63 -9.82 -6.04
CA LEU A 7 2.17 -9.90 -7.40
C LEU A 7 1.72 -8.73 -8.26
N PHE A 8 0.44 -8.33 -8.17
CA PHE A 8 -0.09 -7.17 -8.86
C PHE A 8 0.64 -5.89 -8.42
N MET A 9 0.77 -5.64 -7.12
CA MET A 9 1.49 -4.49 -6.57
C MET A 9 2.96 -4.49 -7.01
N LEU A 10 3.63 -5.64 -6.99
CA LEU A 10 5.02 -5.75 -7.44
C LEU A 10 5.20 -5.37 -8.91
N ARG A 11 4.30 -5.79 -9.79
CA ARG A 11 4.36 -5.43 -11.21
C ARG A 11 4.07 -3.94 -11.43
N SER A 12 3.04 -3.41 -10.78
CA SER A 12 2.62 -2.02 -10.92
C SER A 12 3.61 -1.03 -10.32
N LEU A 13 4.31 -1.43 -9.25
CA LEU A 13 5.24 -0.59 -8.50
C LEU A 13 6.70 -1.00 -8.69
N LEU A 14 7.00 -1.80 -9.73
CA LEU A 14 8.32 -2.37 -9.94
C LEU A 14 9.39 -1.30 -9.82
N LYS A 15 9.18 -0.15 -10.50
CA LYS A 15 10.02 1.08 -10.50
C LYS A 15 10.50 1.52 -9.10
N TYR A 16 9.74 1.20 -8.07
CA TYR A 16 9.93 1.67 -6.69
C TYR A 16 10.42 0.57 -5.73
N SER A 17 10.65 -0.65 -6.22
CA SER A 17 11.06 -1.83 -5.44
C SER A 17 12.54 -1.80 -5.10
N LYS A 18 12.85 -1.90 -3.80
CA LYS A 18 14.23 -2.07 -3.32
C LYS A 18 14.77 -3.48 -3.55
N ALA A 19 13.92 -4.51 -3.53
CA ALA A 19 14.40 -5.89 -3.70
C ALA A 19 14.86 -6.15 -5.14
N VAL A 20 14.21 -5.55 -6.14
CA VAL A 20 14.58 -5.71 -7.55
C VAL A 20 16.00 -5.18 -7.81
N ALA A 21 16.39 -4.09 -7.15
CA ALA A 21 17.75 -3.54 -7.24
C ALA A 21 18.84 -4.51 -6.75
N LYS A 22 18.49 -5.50 -5.92
CA LYS A 22 19.43 -6.54 -5.48
C LYS A 22 19.65 -7.63 -6.52
N ILE A 23 18.72 -7.77 -7.48
CA ILE A 23 18.71 -8.83 -8.49
C ILE A 23 19.24 -8.27 -9.82
N LEU A 24 18.92 -7.02 -10.14
CA LEU A 24 19.30 -6.34 -11.38
C LEU A 24 20.35 -5.26 -11.06
N PRO A 25 21.63 -5.47 -11.38
CA PRO A 25 22.72 -4.56 -11.00
C PRO A 25 22.58 -3.13 -11.56
N ASP A 26 22.00 -3.00 -12.76
CA ASP A 26 21.82 -1.72 -13.45
C ASP A 26 20.47 -1.05 -13.12
N TYR A 27 19.72 -1.63 -12.19
CA TYR A 27 18.41 -1.13 -11.82
C TYR A 27 18.50 -0.09 -10.72
N ASP A 28 18.12 1.15 -11.05
CA ASP A 28 18.05 2.25 -10.11
C ASP A 28 16.59 2.49 -9.68
N PRO A 29 16.17 2.02 -8.49
CA PRO A 29 14.81 2.19 -8.04
C PRO A 29 14.54 3.64 -7.64
N ASP A 30 13.37 4.14 -8.00
CA ASP A 30 12.90 5.43 -7.50
C ASP A 30 12.42 5.29 -6.05
N LEU A 31 13.25 5.75 -5.11
CA LEU A 31 12.99 5.66 -3.68
C LEU A 31 12.42 6.96 -3.08
N ILE A 32 12.32 8.03 -3.87
CA ILE A 32 12.09 9.38 -3.37
C ILE A 32 10.72 9.91 -3.80
N THR A 33 10.24 9.51 -4.99
CA THR A 33 8.94 9.95 -5.48
C THR A 33 7.84 9.68 -4.44
N PRO A 34 7.07 10.72 -4.06
CA PRO A 34 5.87 10.55 -3.26
C PRO A 34 4.87 9.63 -3.96
N ILE A 35 4.35 8.64 -3.23
CA ILE A 35 3.37 7.68 -3.75
C ILE A 35 2.18 7.65 -2.79
N MET A 36 0.98 7.66 -3.35
CA MET A 36 -0.27 7.38 -2.64
C MET A 36 -1.06 6.35 -3.45
N ILE A 37 -1.46 5.27 -2.81
CA ILE A 37 -2.31 4.22 -3.39
C ILE A 37 -3.54 4.14 -2.52
N VAL A 38 -4.72 4.27 -3.14
CA VAL A 38 -6.02 4.26 -2.46
C VAL A 38 -6.94 3.33 -3.23
N GLY A 39 -7.71 2.53 -2.52
CA GLY A 39 -8.82 1.79 -3.10
C GLY A 39 -9.29 0.64 -2.23
N ASP A 40 -10.33 -0.02 -2.72
CA ASP A 40 -10.88 -1.24 -2.12
C ASP A 40 -9.93 -2.41 -2.39
N SER A 41 -9.25 -2.86 -1.34
CA SER A 41 -8.35 -4.02 -1.42
C SER A 41 -9.09 -5.33 -1.23
N ASN A 42 -10.37 -5.32 -0.82
CA ASN A 42 -11.16 -6.48 -0.41
C ASN A 42 -10.43 -7.38 0.62
N VAL A 43 -9.52 -6.77 1.39
CA VAL A 43 -8.66 -7.43 2.36
C VAL A 43 -8.87 -6.76 3.70
N ASN A 44 -9.42 -7.50 4.66
CA ASN A 44 -9.60 -6.98 6.01
C ASN A 44 -8.23 -6.80 6.70
N ASP A 45 -7.85 -5.56 6.99
CA ASP A 45 -6.54 -5.21 7.56
C ASP A 45 -6.28 -5.92 8.90
N THR A 46 -7.31 -6.05 9.73
CA THR A 46 -7.22 -6.73 11.04
C THR A 46 -6.88 -8.22 10.94
N GLN A 47 -7.12 -8.84 9.78
CA GLN A 47 -6.85 -10.25 9.51
C GLN A 47 -5.63 -10.47 8.60
N ASN A 48 -5.12 -9.43 7.92
CA ASN A 48 -4.11 -9.56 6.87
C ASN A 48 -2.92 -8.60 7.01
N ARG A 49 -2.30 -8.58 8.20
CA ARG A 49 -0.99 -7.94 8.45
C ARG A 49 0.11 -8.21 7.40
N PRO A 50 0.16 -9.35 6.67
CA PRO A 50 1.26 -9.56 5.72
C PRO A 50 1.23 -8.66 4.47
N LEU A 51 0.13 -7.96 4.15
CA LEU A 51 0.10 -6.98 3.05
C LEU A 51 0.76 -5.65 3.45
N PRO A 52 0.34 -4.98 4.55
CA PRO A 52 1.05 -3.80 5.04
C PRO A 52 2.54 -4.03 5.28
N VAL A 53 2.91 -5.15 5.90
CA VAL A 53 4.33 -5.49 6.13
C VAL A 53 5.09 -5.62 4.81
N PHE A 54 4.48 -6.21 3.79
CA PHE A 54 5.07 -6.30 2.45
C PHE A 54 5.23 -4.91 1.82
N MET A 55 4.21 -4.06 1.88
CA MET A 55 4.24 -2.72 1.29
C MET A 55 5.31 -1.82 1.94
N VAL A 56 5.46 -1.89 3.26
CA VAL A 56 6.51 -1.18 4.00
C VAL A 56 7.90 -1.72 3.64
N GLY A 57 8.08 -3.05 3.65
CA GLY A 57 9.39 -3.66 3.41
C GLY A 57 9.90 -3.49 1.98
N GLU A 58 8.99 -3.66 1.01
CA GLU A 58 9.33 -3.68 -0.41
C GLU A 58 9.41 -2.28 -1.02
N PHE A 59 8.44 -1.42 -0.64
CA PHE A 59 8.24 -0.11 -1.24
C PHE A 59 8.31 1.04 -0.23
N ASN A 60 8.67 0.83 1.04
CA ASN A 60 8.65 1.91 2.04
C ASN A 60 7.30 2.68 2.06
N LEU A 61 6.20 1.95 1.87
CA LEU A 61 4.85 2.48 1.85
C LEU A 61 4.15 2.13 3.16
N SER A 62 3.85 3.14 3.97
CA SER A 62 3.09 2.97 5.21
C SER A 62 1.61 2.82 4.91
N CYS A 63 0.94 1.90 5.59
CA CYS A 63 -0.53 1.82 5.58
C CYS A 63 -1.08 2.91 6.49
N ILE A 64 -2.08 3.65 6.01
CA ILE A 64 -2.88 4.56 6.82
C ILE A 64 -4.12 3.79 7.25
N GLU A 65 -4.38 3.77 8.56
CA GLU A 65 -5.59 3.16 9.11
C GLU A 65 -6.82 3.91 8.60
N THR A 66 -7.78 3.17 8.04
CA THR A 66 -9.08 3.69 7.63
C THR A 66 -10.13 3.28 8.66
N SER A 67 -11.16 4.10 8.85
CA SER A 67 -12.35 3.68 9.59
C SER A 67 -13.00 2.49 8.88
N THR A 68 -13.85 1.73 9.58
CA THR A 68 -14.67 0.68 8.95
C THR A 68 -15.39 1.25 7.73
N THR A 69 -15.20 0.62 6.57
CA THR A 69 -15.67 1.15 5.29
C THR A 69 -16.85 0.38 4.70
N THR A 70 -17.26 -0.73 5.34
CA THR A 70 -18.40 -1.53 4.88
C THR A 70 -19.52 -1.59 5.92
N LEU A 71 -20.74 -1.87 5.45
CA LEU A 71 -21.91 -2.18 6.30
C LEU A 71 -21.68 -3.40 7.21
N GLY A 72 -20.70 -4.25 6.91
CA GLY A 72 -20.30 -5.41 7.69
C GLY A 72 -19.25 -5.10 8.78
N ASN A 73 -18.97 -3.82 9.08
CA ASN A 73 -17.94 -3.38 10.02
C ASN A 73 -16.53 -3.93 9.68
N THR A 74 -16.22 -4.09 8.39
CA THR A 74 -14.87 -4.44 7.95
C THR A 74 -14.14 -3.21 7.41
N CYS A 75 -12.81 -3.24 7.51
CA CYS A 75 -11.89 -2.25 6.95
C CYS A 75 -11.20 -2.91 5.75
N ILE A 76 -11.77 -2.74 4.55
CA ILE A 76 -11.26 -3.35 3.31
C ILE A 76 -10.67 -2.34 2.34
N ASP A 77 -10.97 -1.05 2.52
CA ASP A 77 -10.33 0.04 1.82
C ASP A 77 -9.01 0.38 2.52
N LEU A 78 -7.92 0.34 1.77
CA LEU A 78 -6.58 0.59 2.28
C LEU A 78 -5.97 1.78 1.58
N THR A 79 -5.24 2.59 2.34
CA THR A 79 -4.40 3.65 1.79
C THR A 79 -2.94 3.37 2.13
N PHE A 80 -2.07 3.36 1.11
CA PHE A 80 -0.62 3.24 1.28
C PHE A 80 0.07 4.52 0.85
N THR A 81 1.04 5.01 1.64
CA THR A 81 1.72 6.29 1.37
C THR A 81 3.23 6.25 1.61
N ARG A 82 3.99 6.94 0.76
CA ARG A 82 5.42 7.26 0.94
C ARG A 82 5.56 8.79 0.98
N ILE A 83 5.10 9.39 2.06
CA ILE A 83 5.24 10.84 2.32
C ILE A 83 5.73 11.00 3.76
N SER A 84 6.75 11.83 3.97
CA SER A 84 7.15 12.29 5.31
C SER A 84 5.98 13.12 5.86
N MET A 85 5.25 12.55 6.82
CA MET A 85 3.99 13.08 7.35
C MET A 85 4.06 14.58 7.72
N TYR A 86 3.19 15.38 7.11
CA TYR A 86 2.30 16.34 7.79
C TYR A 86 1.01 16.51 6.94
N PRO A 87 -0.14 16.71 7.60
CA PRO A 87 -1.26 15.77 7.61
C PRO A 87 -1.97 15.71 6.25
N VAL A 88 -1.54 14.78 5.39
CA VAL A 88 -2.28 14.49 4.17
C VAL A 88 -3.45 13.59 4.54
N CYS A 89 -4.56 14.27 4.84
CA CYS A 89 -5.92 13.80 4.66
C CYS A 89 -6.45 12.82 5.72
N HIS A 90 -7.20 13.40 6.65
CA HIS A 90 -8.51 12.90 7.06
C HIS A 90 -9.34 12.64 5.78
N PHE A 91 -9.15 11.49 5.12
CA PHE A 91 -10.03 11.05 4.05
C PHE A 91 -11.36 10.65 4.71
N CYS A 92 -12.23 11.64 4.93
CA CYS A 92 -13.64 11.41 5.15
C CYS A 92 -14.18 10.71 3.91
N TYR A 93 -14.43 9.41 4.00
CA TYR A 93 -15.27 8.70 3.04
C TYR A 93 -16.65 9.36 3.06
N THR A 94 -16.96 10.12 2.01
CA THR A 94 -18.33 10.54 1.76
C THR A 94 -19.03 9.34 1.14
N TYR A 95 -20.04 8.81 1.84
CA TYR A 95 -20.92 7.76 1.38
C TYR A 95 -21.35 7.98 -0.08
N LEU A 96 -21.12 6.99 -0.93
CA LEU A 96 -21.91 6.76 -2.14
C LEU A 96 -22.64 5.43 -1.98
#